data_AF-A0A0G0LYA6-F1
#
_entry.id   AF-A0A0G0LYA6-F1
#
_cell.length_a   1.000
_cell.length_b   1.000
_cell.length_c   1.000
_cell.angle_alpha   90.00
_cell.angle_beta   90.00
_cell.angle_gamma   90.00
#
_symmetry.space_group_name_H-M   'P 1'
#
loop_
_entity.id
_entity.type
_entity.pdbx_description
1 polymer ?
#
loop_
_entity_poly.entity_id
_entity_poly.type
_entity_poly.pdbx_seq_one_letter_code
_entity_poly.pdbx_strand_id
1 'polypeptide(L)' 'MKNKKILFVIIDGLGDRPVKQLKGRTPLEAAKKPNLKLMASHGLCGMQNALPPSVYPTSEETHIALFGYDYKKAWG' A
#
# COMPACT_ATOMS: atom_id res chain seq x y z
N MET A 1 22.38 4.58 -19.33
CA MET A 1 21.04 5.12 -19.01
C MET A 1 21.19 6.11 -17.86
N LYS A 2 20.51 7.27 -17.87
CA LYS A 2 20.53 8.19 -16.71
C LYS A 2 19.77 7.57 -15.54
N ASN A 3 20.32 7.68 -14.32
CA ASN A 3 19.61 7.29 -13.11
C ASN A 3 18.32 8.10 -12.97
N LYS A 4 17.20 7.41 -12.72
CA LYS A 4 15.92 8.03 -12.40
C LYS A 4 15.83 8.19 -10.88
N LYS A 5 15.21 9.28 -10.43
CA LYS A 5 14.83 9.43 -9.03
C LYS A 5 13.56 8.64 -8.78
N ILE A 6 13.44 8.05 -7.59
CA ILE A 6 12.26 7.30 -7.15
C ILE A 6 11.53 8.12 -6.09
N LEU A 7 10.22 8.26 -6.25
CA LEU A 7 9.32 8.75 -5.21
C LEU A 7 8.45 7.58 -4.76
N PHE A 8 8.62 7.15 -3.50
CA PHE A 8 7.85 6.08 -2.90
C PHE A 8 6.90 6.68 -1.85
N VAL A 9 5.59 6.51 -2.05
CA VAL A 9 4.55 7.08 -1.20
C VAL A 9 3.76 5.96 -0.55
N ILE A 10 3.74 5.94 0.78
CA ILE A 10 2.93 5.01 1.59
C ILE A 10 1.76 5.81 2.16
N ILE A 11 0.54 5.31 1.95
CA ILE A 11 -0.66 5.82 2.62
C ILE A 11 -0.99 4.80 3.70
N ASP A 12 -0.74 5.15 4.96
CA ASP A 12 -0.92 4.23 6.08
C ASP A 12 -2.39 3.81 6.22
N GLY A 13 -2.64 2.53 6.46
CA GLY A 13 -3.98 1.96 6.58
C GLY A 13 -4.87 2.10 5.33
N LEU A 14 -4.32 2.26 4.12
CA LEU A 14 -5.11 2.48 2.89
C LEU A 14 -6.08 1.33 2.54
N GLY A 15 -5.69 0.10 2.84
CA GLY A 15 -6.49 -1.09 2.55
C GLY A 15 -7.68 -1.21 3.50
N ASP A 16 -8.85 -1.52 2.94
CA ASP A 16 -10.08 -1.65 3.72
C ASP A 16 -11.04 -2.65 3.06
N ARG A 17 -12.13 -2.97 3.76
CA ARG A 17 -13.22 -3.82 3.29
C ARG A 17 -14.37 -2.96 2.73
N PRO A 18 -15.24 -3.55 1.89
CA PRO A 18 -16.51 -2.94 1.50
C PRO A 18 -17.35 -2.50 2.70
N VAL A 19 -17.89 -1.28 2.64
CA VAL A 19 -18.71 -0.70 3.72
C VAL A 19 -20.14 -0.44 3.23
N LYS A 20 -21.15 -0.84 4.02
CA LYS A 20 -22.58 -0.72 3.64
C LYS A 20 -22.99 0.74 3.39
N GLN A 21 -22.52 1.67 4.21
CA GLN A 21 -22.76 3.11 4.11
C GLN A 21 -22.19 3.70 2.81
N LEU A 22 -21.18 3.05 2.22
CA LEU A 22 -20.55 3.43 0.95
C LEU A 22 -21.11 2.63 -0.24
N LYS A 23 -22.31 2.04 -0.09
CA LYS A 23 -22.96 1.20 -1.11
C LYS A 23 -22.10 0.00 -1.51
N GLY A 24 -21.43 -0.63 -0.53
CA GLY A 24 -20.60 -1.81 -0.76
C GLY A 24 -19.23 -1.52 -1.38
N ARG A 25 -18.74 -0.29 -1.27
CA ARG A 25 -17.41 0.12 -1.74
C ARG A 25 -16.45 0.27 -0.56
N THR A 26 -15.14 0.15 -0.80
CA THR A 26 -14.14 0.58 0.19
C THR A 26 -14.08 2.11 0.28
N PRO A 27 -13.53 2.70 1.35
CA PRO A 27 -13.31 4.14 1.43
C PRO A 27 -12.46 4.68 0.27
N LEU A 28 -11.39 3.96 -0.10
CA LEU A 28 -10.56 4.33 -1.24
C LEU A 28 -11.37 4.36 -2.54
N GLU A 29 -12.24 3.38 -2.78
CA GLU A 29 -13.09 3.36 -3.96
C GLU A 29 -14.05 4.56 -3.98
N ALA A 30 -14.73 4.83 -2.86
CA ALA A 30 -15.74 5.89 -2.73
C ALA A 30 -15.14 7.30 -2.83
N ALA A 31 -13.88 7.51 -2.44
CA ALA A 31 -13.23 8.82 -2.44
C ALA A 31 -13.07 9.45 -3.85
N LYS A 32 -13.24 10.78 -3.93
CA LYS A 32 -12.89 11.58 -5.11
C LYS A 32 -11.36 11.73 -5.20
N LYS A 33 -10.74 10.99 -6.14
CA LYS A 33 -9.28 10.87 -6.28
C LYS A 33 -8.79 11.02 -7.73
N PRO A 34 -8.94 12.19 -8.36
CA PRO A 34 -8.59 12.38 -9.77
C PRO A 34 -7.12 12.07 -10.06
N ASN A 35 -6.20 12.48 -9.18
CA ASN A 35 -4.76 12.27 -9.37
C ASN A 35 -4.36 10.79 -9.26
N LEU A 36 -4.88 10.06 -8.26
CA LEU A 36 -4.61 8.62 -8.14
C LEU A 36 -5.20 7.85 -9.32
N LYS A 37 -6.38 8.25 -9.81
CA LYS A 37 -7.01 7.64 -10.99
C LYS A 37 -6.20 7.89 -12.26
N LEU A 38 -5.65 9.10 -12.43
CA LEU A 38 -4.77 9.44 -13.55
C LEU A 38 -3.48 8.61 -13.52
N MET A 39 -2.86 8.48 -12.34
CA MET A 39 -1.64 7.66 -12.18
C MET A 39 -1.92 6.17 -12.45
N ALA A 40 -3.03 5.64 -11.95
CA ALA A 40 -3.43 4.25 -12.20
C ALA A 40 -3.71 3.97 -13.69
N SER A 41 -4.30 4.91 -14.43
CA SER A 41 -4.61 4.72 -15.86
C SER A 41 -3.39 4.85 -16.79
N HIS A 42 -2.29 5.44 -16.32
CA HIS A 42 -1.05 5.62 -17.08
C HIS A 42 0.11 4.80 -16.50
N GLY A 43 -0.18 3.93 -15.53
CA GLY A 43 0.81 3.14 -14.80
C GLY A 43 0.42 1.67 -14.76
N LEU A 44 1.05 0.95 -13.83
CA LEU A 44 0.73 -0.44 -13.53
C LEU A 44 0.17 -0.52 -12.11
N CYS A 45 -0.89 -1.30 -11.94
CA CYS A 45 -1.50 -1.58 -10.64
C CYS A 45 -1.29 -3.04 -10.26
N GLY A 46 -1.24 -3.30 -8.95
CA GLY A 46 -1.11 -4.63 -8.39
C GLY A 46 -1.54 -4.64 -6.93
N MET A 47 -1.56 -5.83 -6.34
CA MET A 47 -1.80 -6.04 -4.92
C MET A 47 -0.48 -6.42 -4.25
N GLN A 48 -0.24 -5.91 -3.04
CA GLN A 48 0.99 -6.16 -2.30
C GLN A 48 0.68 -6.67 -0.90
N ASN A 49 1.32 -7.78 -0.53
CA ASN A 49 1.36 -8.29 0.83
C ASN A 49 2.78 -8.08 1.35
N ALA A 50 2.99 -7.05 2.17
CA ALA A 50 4.30 -6.76 2.73
C ALA A 50 4.77 -7.85 3.72
N LEU A 51 3.81 -8.52 4.37
CA LEU A 51 4.04 -9.60 5.34
C LEU A 51 3.22 -10.85 4.96
N PRO A 52 3.64 -12.05 5.42
CA PRO A 52 2.86 -13.27 5.21
C PRO A 52 1.46 -13.17 5.83
N PRO A 53 0.44 -13.85 5.26
CA PRO A 53 -0.94 -13.80 5.77
C PRO A 53 -1.11 -14.22 7.23
N SER A 54 -0.16 -14.99 7.77
CA SER A 54 -0.15 -15.45 9.16
C SER A 54 0.34 -14.40 10.16
N VAL A 55 0.78 -13.23 9.71
CA VAL A 55 1.37 -12.18 10.55
C VAL A 55 0.43 -10.99 10.59
N TYR A 56 0.08 -10.55 11.81
CA TYR A 56 -0.64 -9.30 11.99
C TYR A 56 0.31 -8.14 11.66
N PRO A 57 -0.01 -7.28 10.67
CA PRO A 57 0.89 -6.20 10.28
C PRO A 57 0.85 -5.06 11.29
N THR A 58 2.00 -4.71 11.85
CA THR A 58 2.20 -3.40 12.50
C THR A 58 2.92 -2.45 11.55
N SER A 59 2.87 -1.15 11.82
CA SER A 59 3.56 -0.15 11.01
C SER A 59 5.07 -0.41 10.97
N GLU A 60 5.69 -0.84 12.06
CA GLU A 60 7.15 -1.02 12.15
C GLU A 60 7.66 -2.14 11.22
N GLU A 61 7.18 -3.39 11.40
CA GLU A 61 7.60 -4.51 10.55
C GLU A 61 7.23 -4.29 9.08
N THR A 62 6.08 -3.67 8.82
CA THR A 62 5.60 -3.43 7.45
C THR A 62 6.51 -2.46 6.72
N HIS A 63 6.94 -1.36 7.36
CA HIS A 63 7.86 -0.42 6.71
C HIS A 63 9.21 -1.08 6.41
N ILE A 64 9.77 -1.85 7.35
CA ILE A 64 11.03 -2.58 7.16
C ILE A 64 10.93 -3.53 5.96
N ALA A 65 9.86 -4.32 5.87
CA ALA A 65 9.62 -5.22 4.75
C ALA A 65 9.45 -4.47 3.41
N LEU A 66 8.74 -3.33 3.39
CA LEU A 66 8.53 -2.53 2.18
C LEU A 66 9.83 -1.93 1.62
N PHE A 67 10.79 -1.60 2.49
CA PHE A 67 12.12 -1.15 2.07
C PHE A 67 13.07 -2.30 1.68
N GLY A 68 12.60 -3.56 1.75
CA GLY A 68 13.33 -4.75 1.30
C GLY A 68 14.19 -5.41 2.38
N TYR A 69 14.00 -5.07 3.65
CA TYR A 69 14.72 -5.66 4.77
C TYR A 69 13.97 -6.87 5.37
N ASP A 70 14.70 -7.75 6.04
CA ASP A 70 14.13 -8.88 6.78
C ASP A 70 13.51 -8.40 8.10
N TYR A 71 12.18 -8.33 8.14
CA TYR A 71 11.41 -7.87 9.30
C TYR A 71 11.63 -8.72 10.57
N LYS A 72 12.07 -9.98 10.45
CA LYS A 72 12.33 -10.85 11.60
C LYS A 72 13.67 -10.56 12.28
N LYS A 73 14.61 -9.96 11.55
CA LYS A 73 15.97 -9.66 12.05
C LYS A 73 16.14 -8.23 12.55
N ALA A 74 15.12 -7.40 12.41
CA ALA A 74 15.16 -6.00 12.82
C ALA A 74 15.26 -5.82 14.34
N TRP A 75 14.88 -6.84 15.11
CA TRP A 75 14.79 -6.79 16.58
C TRP A 75 15.75 -7.77 17.25
N GLY A 76 17.02 -7.78 16.81
CA GLY A 76 18.07 -8.66 17.33
C GLY A 76 18.08 -8.80 18.85
#